data_AF-A0A836RRM9-F1
#
_entry.id   AF-A0A836RRM9-F1
#
_cell.length_a   1.000
_cell.length_b   1.000
_cell.length_c   1.000
_cell.angle_alpha   90.00
_cell.angle_beta   90.00
_cell.angle_gamma   90.00
#
_symmetry.space_group_name_H-M   'P 1'
#
loop_
_entity.id
_entity.type
_entity.pdbx_description
1 polymer ?
#
loop_
_entity_poly.entity_id
_entity_poly.type
_entity_poly.pdbx_seq_one_letter_code
_entity_poly.pdbx_strand_id
1 'polypeptide(L)'
;MDSIIGILFRDWFALLKKHKFKIHPKHLLKVLFITFRSFINSRDHKKEIQQFESLIQKTEIEHDPVFIIGHWRSGTTFLHYLLSQDKHFAFTNVFEGRNPHTFLSNQALLEKRLERYKPQKRVMDNVSVQLISPAEDEFAMAIIALKSPLLGWLFPQNRDYYDRYISFETVPEEELNYWKNRYLYFIKKLTLKYKRQLLLKSPINTARIRHLLNIFPKAKFIHIHRNPYDVFRSSLKLFNTAVRNSELTNSSLQNFEEYILSHYKKNV
;
A
#
# COMPACT_ATOMS: atom_id res chain seq x y z
N MET A 1 -10.66 -2.07 5.27
CA MET A 1 -9.40 -2.05 4.51
C MET A 1 -9.23 -3.39 3.84
N ASP A 2 -9.79 -3.55 2.64
CA ASP A 2 -9.50 -4.75 1.83
C ASP A 2 -8.31 -4.41 0.94
N SER A 3 -7.13 -4.47 1.56
CA SER A 3 -5.86 -3.96 1.03
C SER A 3 -5.36 -4.70 -0.21
N ILE A 4 -5.91 -5.87 -0.53
CA ILE A 4 -5.42 -6.71 -1.65
C ILE A 4 -6.49 -7.00 -2.72
N ILE A 5 -7.58 -6.23 -2.80
CA ILE A 5 -8.67 -6.49 -3.76
C ILE A 5 -8.22 -6.47 -5.24
N GLY A 6 -7.13 -5.76 -5.55
CA GLY A 6 -6.56 -5.64 -6.89
C GLY A 6 -5.54 -6.72 -7.26
N ILE A 7 -5.35 -7.73 -6.41
CA ILE A 7 -4.38 -8.82 -6.64
C ILE A 7 -4.74 -9.66 -7.87
N LEU A 8 -3.72 -10.19 -8.53
CA LEU A 8 -3.86 -11.15 -9.63
C LEU A 8 -4.13 -12.56 -9.09
N PHE A 9 -4.75 -13.41 -9.89
CA PHE A 9 -5.15 -14.76 -9.48
C PHE A 9 -3.93 -15.63 -9.12
N ARG A 10 -2.87 -15.59 -9.94
CA ARG A 10 -1.63 -16.33 -9.68
C ARG A 10 -1.03 -15.96 -8.33
N ASP A 11 -0.95 -14.66 -8.06
CA ASP A 11 -0.36 -14.09 -6.84
C ASP A 11 -1.22 -14.39 -5.62
N TRP A 12 -2.55 -14.29 -5.76
CA TRP A 12 -3.50 -14.64 -4.72
C TRP A 12 -3.43 -16.12 -4.36
N PHE A 13 -3.43 -17.00 -5.36
CA PHE A 13 -3.33 -18.44 -5.14
C PHE A 13 -1.99 -18.81 -4.49
N ALA A 14 -0.88 -18.20 -4.92
CA ALA A 14 0.43 -18.39 -4.30
C ALA A 14 0.44 -17.96 -2.83
N LEU A 15 -0.21 -16.84 -2.51
CA LEU A 15 -0.34 -16.34 -1.15
C LEU A 15 -1.16 -17.29 -0.28
N LEU A 16 -2.32 -17.77 -0.77
CA LEU A 16 -3.12 -18.78 -0.08
C LEU A 16 -2.33 -20.08 0.17
N LYS A 17 -1.61 -20.56 -0.85
CA LYS A 17 -0.77 -21.76 -0.74
C LYS A 17 0.34 -21.57 0.30
N LYS A 18 1.01 -20.42 0.31
CA LYS A 18 2.05 -20.07 1.29
C LYS A 18 1.53 -20.13 2.72
N HIS A 19 0.28 -19.70 2.95
CA HIS A 19 -0.39 -19.77 4.24
C HIS A 19 -1.19 -21.07 4.44
N LYS A 20 -0.94 -22.10 3.63
CA LYS A 20 -1.55 -23.43 3.73
C LYS A 20 -3.09 -23.40 3.71
N PHE A 21 -3.67 -22.42 3.00
CA PHE A 21 -5.11 -22.17 2.94
C PHE A 21 -5.78 -22.01 4.31
N LYS A 22 -5.01 -21.69 5.35
CA LYS A 22 -5.56 -21.39 6.67
C LYS A 22 -6.34 -20.09 6.56
N ILE A 23 -7.66 -20.17 6.62
CA ILE A 23 -8.58 -19.03 6.61
C ILE A 23 -9.55 -19.24 7.76
N HIS A 24 -9.81 -18.18 8.54
CA HIS A 24 -10.83 -18.28 9.57
C HIS A 24 -12.23 -18.32 8.94
N PRO A 25 -13.17 -19.18 9.40
CA PRO A 25 -14.50 -19.31 8.80
C PRO A 25 -15.25 -17.99 8.61
N LYS A 26 -15.11 -17.05 9.58
CA LYS A 26 -15.69 -15.69 9.51
C LYS A 26 -15.28 -14.87 8.28
N HIS A 27 -14.20 -15.25 7.58
CA HIS A 27 -13.66 -14.54 6.42
C HIS A 27 -13.86 -15.27 5.09
N LEU A 28 -14.58 -16.40 5.06
CA LEU A 28 -14.79 -17.18 3.84
C LEU A 28 -15.44 -16.38 2.72
N LEU A 29 -16.49 -15.60 3.01
CA LEU A 29 -17.16 -14.75 2.00
C LEU A 29 -16.20 -13.71 1.41
N LYS A 30 -15.36 -13.08 2.24
CA LYS A 30 -14.33 -12.13 1.81
C LYS A 30 -13.29 -12.81 0.92
N VAL A 31 -12.83 -14.00 1.29
CA VAL A 31 -11.87 -14.78 0.51
C VAL A 31 -12.46 -15.21 -0.84
N LEU A 32 -13.70 -15.70 -0.87
CA LEU A 32 -14.40 -16.04 -2.12
C LEU A 32 -14.53 -14.82 -3.04
N PHE A 33 -14.90 -13.67 -2.47
CA PHE A 33 -14.97 -12.42 -3.22
C PHE A 33 -13.62 -11.98 -3.79
N ILE A 34 -12.54 -12.04 -3.00
CA ILE A 34 -11.17 -11.74 -3.48
C ILE A 34 -10.76 -12.73 -4.58
N THR A 35 -11.04 -14.03 -4.40
CA THR A 35 -10.76 -15.06 -5.41
C THR A 35 -11.45 -14.72 -6.72
N PHE A 36 -12.77 -14.48 -6.71
CA PHE A 36 -13.52 -14.07 -7.90
C PHE A 36 -12.95 -12.80 -8.55
N ARG A 37 -12.69 -11.76 -7.74
CA ARG A 37 -12.10 -10.50 -8.22
C ARG A 37 -10.71 -10.69 -8.82
N SER A 38 -9.89 -11.58 -8.29
CA SER A 38 -8.53 -11.82 -8.78
C SER A 38 -8.50 -12.42 -10.19
N PHE A 39 -9.51 -13.22 -10.57
CA PHE A 39 -9.69 -13.67 -11.96
C PHE A 39 -9.99 -12.50 -12.90
N ILE A 40 -10.93 -11.64 -12.51
CA ILE A 40 -11.28 -10.43 -13.27
C ILE A 40 -10.06 -9.52 -13.42
N ASN A 41 -9.34 -9.26 -12.33
CA ASN A 41 -8.14 -8.43 -12.34
C ASN A 41 -7.07 -9.02 -13.26
N SER A 42 -6.90 -10.34 -13.30
CA SER A 42 -5.93 -11.00 -14.20
C SER A 42 -6.29 -10.83 -15.67
N ARG A 43 -7.58 -10.92 -16.00
CA ARG A 43 -8.07 -10.64 -17.36
C ARG A 43 -7.83 -9.17 -17.73
N ASP A 44 -8.21 -8.25 -16.85
CA ASP A 44 -8.12 -6.82 -17.12
C ASP A 44 -6.65 -6.35 -17.14
N HIS A 45 -5.76 -6.98 -16.36
CA HIS A 45 -4.32 -6.72 -16.39
C HIS A 45 -3.69 -7.06 -17.74
N LYS A 46 -4.14 -8.14 -18.40
CA LYS A 46 -3.70 -8.44 -19.77
C LYS A 46 -4.02 -7.31 -20.75
N LYS A 47 -5.21 -6.71 -20.62
CA LYS A 47 -5.61 -5.55 -21.44
C LYS A 47 -4.73 -4.33 -21.15
N GLU A 48 -4.45 -4.08 -19.87
CA GLU A 48 -3.59 -2.96 -19.49
C GLU A 48 -2.16 -3.13 -20.03
N ILE A 49 -1.59 -4.32 -19.95
CA ILE A 49 -0.28 -4.61 -20.55
C ILE A 49 -0.32 -4.33 -22.06
N GLN A 50 -1.31 -4.86 -22.77
CA GLN A 50 -1.45 -4.66 -24.22
C GLN A 50 -1.53 -3.18 -24.61
N GLN A 51 -2.20 -2.36 -23.80
CA GLN A 51 -2.43 -0.94 -24.10
C GLN A 51 -1.28 -0.04 -23.65
N PHE A 52 -0.70 -0.31 -22.48
CA PHE A 52 0.15 0.67 -21.78
C PHE A 52 1.57 0.19 -21.51
N GLU A 53 1.92 -1.08 -21.64
CA GLU A 53 3.26 -1.57 -21.23
C GLU A 53 4.39 -0.81 -21.94
N SER A 54 4.30 -0.64 -23.26
CA SER A 54 5.31 0.12 -24.02
C SER A 54 5.41 1.59 -23.57
N LEU A 55 4.25 2.22 -23.29
CA LEU A 55 4.19 3.61 -22.82
C LEU A 55 4.79 3.74 -21.41
N ILE A 56 4.49 2.81 -20.51
CA ILE A 56 5.03 2.78 -19.14
C ILE A 56 6.55 2.63 -19.20
N GLN A 57 7.07 1.71 -20.01
CA GLN A 57 8.53 1.49 -20.11
C GLN A 57 9.26 2.75 -20.60
N LYS A 58 8.69 3.43 -21.61
CA LYS A 58 9.20 4.69 -22.17
C LYS A 58 8.97 5.92 -21.29
N THR A 59 8.15 5.81 -20.24
CA THR A 59 7.88 6.96 -19.36
C THR A 59 9.12 7.30 -18.55
N GLU A 60 9.60 8.53 -18.72
CA GLU A 60 10.66 9.12 -17.93
C GLU A 60 10.08 9.89 -16.74
N ILE A 61 10.79 9.85 -15.62
CA ILE A 61 10.40 10.58 -14.40
C ILE A 61 11.20 11.88 -14.40
N GLU A 62 10.59 12.94 -14.93
CA GLU A 62 11.22 14.26 -15.05
C GLU A 62 11.56 14.88 -13.69
N HIS A 63 10.71 14.62 -12.69
CA HIS A 63 10.87 15.12 -11.33
C HIS A 63 10.77 13.98 -10.32
N ASP A 64 11.85 13.77 -9.58
CA ASP A 64 11.89 12.78 -8.51
C ASP A 64 10.79 13.06 -7.45
N PRO A 65 10.21 12.01 -6.84
CA PRO A 65 9.11 12.18 -5.91
C PRO A 65 9.48 12.94 -4.63
N VAL A 66 8.48 13.57 -4.03
CA VAL A 66 8.51 14.06 -2.65
C VAL A 66 7.83 13.04 -1.76
N PHE A 67 8.52 12.56 -0.74
CA PHE A 67 8.03 11.56 0.20
C PHE A 67 7.64 12.20 1.53
N ILE A 68 6.40 12.03 1.96
CA ILE A 68 5.99 12.28 3.35
C ILE A 68 6.27 11.01 4.15
N ILE A 69 7.13 11.12 5.14
CA ILE A 69 7.58 10.03 6.01
C ILE A 69 7.39 10.37 7.49
N GLY A 70 7.61 9.38 8.34
CA GLY A 70 7.34 9.41 9.78
C GLY A 70 6.43 8.25 10.17
N HIS A 71 6.40 7.93 11.47
CA HIS A 71 5.62 6.81 11.98
C HIS A 71 4.13 6.88 11.60
N TRP A 72 3.48 5.71 11.48
CA TRP A 72 2.01 5.68 11.49
C TRP A 72 1.50 6.44 12.71
N ARG A 73 0.36 7.12 12.56
CA ARG A 73 -0.31 7.89 13.63
C ARG A 73 0.38 9.20 14.05
N SER A 74 1.45 9.61 13.36
CA SER A 74 2.08 10.93 13.54
C SER A 74 1.33 12.10 12.87
N GLY A 75 0.34 11.82 12.02
CA GLY A 75 -0.40 12.85 11.27
C GLY A 75 -0.09 12.89 9.77
N THR A 76 0.65 11.92 9.24
CA THR A 76 1.08 11.92 7.83
C THR A 76 -0.09 11.95 6.85
N THR A 77 -1.23 11.33 7.21
CA THR A 77 -2.45 11.43 6.39
C THR A 77 -2.94 12.86 6.27
N PHE A 78 -3.00 13.62 7.38
CA PHE A 78 -3.48 15.00 7.34
C PHE A 78 -2.55 15.87 6.47
N LEU A 79 -1.24 15.75 6.66
CA LEU A 79 -0.26 16.46 5.85
C LEU A 79 -0.37 16.10 4.36
N HIS A 80 -0.58 14.81 4.05
CA HIS A 80 -0.73 14.37 2.66
C HIS A 80 -1.95 15.01 1.99
N TYR A 81 -3.09 15.10 2.69
CA TYR A 81 -4.29 15.76 2.18
C TYR A 81 -4.09 17.26 1.97
N LEU A 82 -3.37 17.93 2.87
CA LEU A 82 -3.10 19.35 2.78
C LEU A 82 -2.21 19.66 1.58
N LEU A 83 -1.06 18.99 1.48
CA LEU A 83 -0.10 19.21 0.41
C LEU A 83 -0.62 18.74 -0.96
N SER A 84 -1.52 17.74 -0.98
CA SER A 84 -2.14 17.27 -2.23
C SER A 84 -3.12 18.27 -2.85
N GLN A 85 -3.47 19.36 -2.16
CA GLN A 85 -4.28 20.44 -2.76
C GLN A 85 -3.49 21.25 -3.78
N ASP A 86 -2.16 21.22 -3.71
CA ASP A 86 -1.31 21.89 -4.68
C ASP A 86 -1.38 21.16 -6.04
N LYS A 87 -1.76 21.89 -7.08
CA LYS A 87 -1.89 21.38 -8.45
C LYS A 87 -0.56 21.00 -9.08
N HIS A 88 0.58 21.41 -8.53
CA HIS A 88 1.91 20.95 -8.97
C HIS A 88 2.13 19.47 -8.66
N PHE A 89 1.49 18.94 -7.61
CA PHE A 89 1.64 17.55 -7.21
C PHE A 89 0.54 16.66 -7.77
N ALA A 90 0.94 15.45 -8.15
CA ALA A 90 0.07 14.28 -8.22
C ALA A 90 0.37 13.33 -7.08
N PHE A 91 -0.52 12.39 -6.79
CA PHE A 91 -0.37 11.46 -5.68
C PHE A 91 -1.06 10.14 -6.01
N THR A 92 -0.69 9.07 -5.33
CA THR A 92 -1.46 7.83 -5.36
C THR A 92 -2.81 8.03 -4.70
N ASN A 93 -3.90 7.85 -5.43
CA ASN A 93 -5.23 7.82 -4.82
C ASN A 93 -5.63 6.41 -4.36
N VAL A 94 -6.73 6.31 -3.61
CA VAL A 94 -7.23 5.03 -3.07
C VAL A 94 -7.55 4.02 -4.17
N PHE A 95 -8.08 4.44 -5.32
CA PHE A 95 -8.37 3.54 -6.42
C PHE A 95 -7.10 2.93 -7.02
N GLU A 96 -6.08 3.76 -7.26
CA GLU A 96 -4.78 3.34 -7.79
C GLU A 96 -4.03 2.43 -6.82
N GLY A 97 -3.99 2.82 -5.54
CA GLY A 97 -3.38 2.00 -4.48
C GLY A 97 -4.04 0.62 -4.35
N ARG A 98 -5.35 0.53 -4.62
CA ARG A 98 -6.11 -0.73 -4.56
C ARG A 98 -6.10 -1.53 -5.85
N ASN A 99 -5.81 -0.92 -7.00
CA ASN A 99 -5.85 -1.57 -8.32
C ASN A 99 -4.57 -1.29 -9.12
N PRO A 100 -3.36 -1.54 -8.56
CA PRO A 100 -2.11 -1.12 -9.18
C PRO A 100 -1.80 -1.83 -10.50
N HIS A 101 -2.51 -2.92 -10.81
CA HIS A 101 -2.36 -3.68 -12.07
C HIS A 101 -3.28 -3.24 -13.21
N THR A 102 -4.30 -2.41 -12.92
CA THR A 102 -5.40 -2.18 -13.86
C THR A 102 -5.96 -0.75 -13.86
N PHE A 103 -5.36 0.19 -13.11
CA PHE A 103 -5.94 1.52 -12.94
C PHE A 103 -5.85 2.43 -14.18
N LEU A 104 -4.94 2.16 -15.12
CA LEU A 104 -4.83 2.95 -16.35
C LEU A 104 -5.93 2.57 -17.34
N SER A 105 -6.21 1.26 -17.48
CA SER A 105 -7.26 0.78 -18.38
C SER A 105 -8.68 0.90 -17.80
N ASN A 106 -8.81 1.06 -16.48
CA ASN A 106 -10.10 1.04 -15.77
C ASN A 106 -10.58 2.42 -15.29
N GLN A 107 -10.18 3.52 -15.96
CA GLN A 107 -10.62 4.87 -15.59
C GLN A 107 -12.16 5.03 -15.66
N ALA A 108 -12.82 4.50 -16.69
CA ALA A 108 -14.29 4.53 -16.80
C ALA A 108 -15.00 3.76 -15.65
N LEU A 109 -14.37 2.69 -15.14
CA LEU A 109 -14.88 1.97 -13.97
C LEU A 109 -14.77 2.81 -12.70
N LEU A 110 -13.69 3.60 -12.56
CA LEU A 110 -13.54 4.55 -11.46
C LEU A 110 -14.66 5.59 -11.50
N GLU A 111 -14.91 6.20 -12.65
CA GLU A 111 -15.98 7.21 -12.85
C GLU A 111 -17.35 6.65 -12.45
N LYS A 112 -17.74 5.50 -13.00
CA LYS A 112 -19.00 4.81 -12.65
C LYS A 112 -19.11 4.47 -11.16
N ARG A 113 -17.99 4.18 -10.48
CA ARG A 113 -17.98 3.95 -9.04
C ARG A 113 -18.13 5.25 -8.27
N LEU A 114 -17.46 6.33 -8.68
CA LEU A 114 -17.58 7.62 -8.01
C LEU A 114 -19.02 8.14 -8.01
N GLU A 115 -19.77 7.94 -9.10
CA GLU A 115 -21.20 8.28 -9.18
C GLU A 115 -22.06 7.56 -8.12
N ARG A 116 -21.65 6.36 -7.70
CA ARG A 116 -22.44 5.50 -6.81
C ARG A 116 -21.96 5.48 -5.36
N TYR A 117 -20.67 5.75 -5.13
CA TYR A 117 -20.05 5.58 -3.83
C TYR A 117 -19.83 6.92 -3.13
N LYS A 118 -20.55 7.12 -2.03
CA LYS A 118 -20.33 8.26 -1.13
C LYS A 118 -19.02 8.10 -0.32
N PRO A 119 -18.42 9.21 0.15
CA PRO A 119 -17.30 9.16 1.07
C PRO A 119 -17.60 8.29 2.28
N GLN A 120 -16.63 7.47 2.70
CA GLN A 120 -16.77 6.59 3.87
C GLN A 120 -15.81 7.03 4.97
N LYS A 121 -16.26 6.95 6.23
CA LYS A 121 -15.41 7.21 7.40
C LYS A 121 -14.58 5.98 7.74
N ARG A 122 -13.27 6.16 7.95
CA ARG A 122 -12.37 5.08 8.39
C ARG A 122 -12.68 4.64 9.83
N VAL A 123 -12.64 3.34 10.08
CA VAL A 123 -12.96 2.74 11.39
C VAL A 123 -12.03 3.22 12.51
N MET A 124 -10.75 3.48 12.22
CA MET A 124 -9.77 3.83 13.26
C MET A 124 -9.80 5.30 13.71
N ASP A 125 -10.24 6.22 12.84
CA ASP A 125 -10.09 7.68 13.08
C ASP A 125 -11.11 8.59 12.38
N ASN A 126 -12.17 8.04 11.78
CA ASN A 126 -13.27 8.79 11.18
C ASN A 126 -12.90 9.76 10.04
N VAL A 127 -11.67 9.72 9.53
CA VAL A 127 -11.30 10.49 8.33
C VAL A 127 -12.16 10.03 7.16
N SER A 128 -12.75 10.99 6.44
CA SER A 128 -13.57 10.75 5.27
C SER A 128 -12.68 10.42 4.08
N VAL A 129 -12.93 9.27 3.44
CA VAL A 129 -12.12 8.76 2.34
C VAL A 129 -13.00 8.42 1.15
N GLN A 130 -12.56 8.84 -0.03
CA GLN A 130 -13.13 8.51 -1.34
C GLN A 130 -12.11 7.74 -2.19
N LEU A 131 -12.54 7.20 -3.32
CA LEU A 131 -11.65 6.51 -4.26
C LEU A 131 -10.56 7.42 -4.85
N ILE A 132 -10.84 8.72 -4.98
CA ILE A 132 -9.90 9.72 -5.49
C ILE A 132 -9.08 10.41 -4.38
N SER A 133 -9.34 10.09 -3.12
CA SER A 133 -8.58 10.68 -2.01
C SER A 133 -7.13 10.18 -1.99
N PRO A 134 -6.18 11.00 -1.47
CA PRO A 134 -4.79 10.57 -1.28
C PRO A 134 -4.67 9.30 -0.42
N ALA A 135 -3.80 8.39 -0.84
CA ALA A 135 -3.61 7.07 -0.22
C ALA A 135 -2.13 6.75 0.00
N GLU A 136 -1.85 5.69 0.78
CA GLU A 136 -0.49 5.16 0.92
C GLU A 136 -0.10 4.33 -0.31
N ASP A 137 1.08 4.59 -0.87
CA ASP A 137 1.64 3.81 -1.97
C ASP A 137 1.99 2.37 -1.55
N GLU A 138 2.17 2.12 -0.25
CA GLU A 138 2.39 0.76 0.27
C GLU A 138 1.23 -0.19 -0.05
N PHE A 139 -0.01 0.30 -0.14
CA PHE A 139 -1.14 -0.55 -0.54
C PHE A 139 -0.96 -1.11 -1.95
N ALA A 140 -0.41 -0.30 -2.87
CA ALA A 140 -0.05 -0.79 -4.20
C ALA A 140 1.08 -1.83 -4.10
N MET A 141 2.10 -1.57 -3.28
CA MET A 141 3.26 -2.47 -3.12
C MET A 141 2.92 -3.81 -2.48
N ALA A 142 1.98 -3.84 -1.55
CA ALA A 142 1.43 -5.07 -1.00
C ALA A 142 0.77 -5.96 -2.06
N ILE A 143 0.32 -5.39 -3.18
CA ILE A 143 -0.32 -6.10 -4.28
C ILE A 143 0.69 -6.44 -5.39
N ILE A 144 1.40 -5.43 -5.92
CA ILE A 144 2.20 -5.58 -7.15
C ILE A 144 3.53 -6.33 -6.91
N ALA A 145 4.06 -6.24 -5.69
CA ALA A 145 5.35 -6.84 -5.34
C ALA A 145 5.24 -8.01 -4.33
N LEU A 146 4.13 -8.07 -3.58
CA LEU A 146 3.90 -8.98 -2.45
C LEU A 146 5.00 -8.92 -1.36
N LYS A 147 5.72 -7.80 -1.27
CA LYS A 147 6.87 -7.56 -0.39
C LYS A 147 6.58 -6.35 0.49
N SER A 148 5.65 -6.52 1.41
CA SER A 148 5.14 -5.46 2.26
C SER A 148 4.77 -6.01 3.63
N PRO A 149 5.04 -5.25 4.72
CA PRO A 149 4.57 -5.62 6.07
C PRO A 149 3.04 -5.62 6.18
N LEU A 150 2.31 -4.95 5.26
CA LEU A 150 0.84 -4.98 5.24
C LEU A 150 0.28 -6.40 5.02
N LEU A 151 1.05 -7.30 4.41
CA LEU A 151 0.66 -8.71 4.29
C LEU A 151 0.70 -9.44 5.64
N GLY A 152 1.53 -9.00 6.58
CA GLY A 152 1.54 -9.47 7.97
C GLY A 152 0.32 -9.00 8.78
N TRP A 153 -0.45 -8.04 8.27
CA TRP A 153 -1.77 -7.68 8.82
C TRP A 153 -2.86 -8.64 8.33
N LEU A 154 -2.77 -9.11 7.07
CA LEU A 154 -3.70 -10.10 6.52
C LEU A 154 -3.44 -11.51 7.08
N PHE A 155 -2.16 -11.85 7.29
CA PHE A 155 -1.70 -13.17 7.75
C PHE A 155 -0.88 -13.05 9.05
N PRO A 156 -1.52 -12.71 10.18
CA PRO A 156 -0.87 -12.50 11.47
C PRO A 156 0.11 -13.58 11.93
N GLN A 157 -0.10 -14.87 11.63
CA GLN A 157 0.81 -15.96 12.03
C GLN A 157 2.16 -15.93 11.31
N ASN A 158 2.28 -15.17 10.22
CA ASN A 158 3.50 -15.04 9.44
C ASN A 158 4.01 -13.59 9.43
N ARG A 159 3.58 -12.77 10.39
CA ARG A 159 3.92 -11.35 10.44
C ARG A 159 5.43 -11.10 10.43
N ASP A 160 6.19 -11.83 11.24
CA ASP A 160 7.65 -11.67 11.32
C ASP A 160 8.35 -11.88 9.98
N TYR A 161 7.83 -12.78 9.15
CA TYR A 161 8.33 -12.97 7.79
C TYR A 161 8.10 -11.72 6.93
N TYR A 162 6.97 -11.02 7.08
CA TYR A 162 6.66 -9.82 6.30
C TYR A 162 7.31 -8.55 6.86
N ASP A 163 7.64 -8.53 8.15
CA ASP A 163 8.33 -7.42 8.81
C ASP A 163 9.73 -7.17 8.23
N ARG A 164 10.39 -8.18 7.67
CA ARG A 164 11.69 -7.98 6.99
C ARG A 164 11.62 -7.00 5.82
N TYR A 165 10.42 -6.78 5.25
CA TYR A 165 10.19 -5.80 4.19
C TYR A 165 10.04 -4.37 4.71
N ILE A 166 10.13 -4.11 6.02
CA ILE A 166 10.17 -2.75 6.56
C ILE A 166 11.44 -2.05 6.05
N SER A 167 12.62 -2.53 6.45
CA SER A 167 13.93 -1.94 6.10
C SER A 167 14.63 -2.65 4.93
N PHE A 168 14.23 -3.88 4.60
CA PHE A 168 14.94 -4.77 3.66
C PHE A 168 16.37 -5.17 4.07
N GLU A 169 16.81 -4.91 5.31
CA GLU A 169 18.19 -5.19 5.75
C GLU A 169 18.55 -6.68 5.73
N THR A 170 17.59 -7.55 6.05
CA THR A 170 17.77 -9.02 6.09
C THR A 170 17.22 -9.72 4.84
N VAL A 171 16.88 -8.95 3.81
CA VAL A 171 16.25 -9.45 2.59
C VAL A 171 17.30 -9.69 1.51
N PRO A 172 17.29 -10.86 0.83
CA PRO A 172 18.21 -11.12 -0.29
C PRO A 172 18.15 -10.02 -1.36
N GLU A 173 19.30 -9.72 -1.96
CA GLU A 173 19.41 -8.62 -2.93
C GLU A 173 18.49 -8.79 -4.14
N GLU A 174 18.34 -10.00 -4.67
CA GLU A 174 17.40 -10.31 -5.76
C GLU A 174 15.97 -9.88 -5.40
N GLU A 175 15.58 -10.12 -4.16
CA GLU A 175 14.24 -9.85 -3.67
C GLU A 175 14.00 -8.34 -3.47
N LEU A 176 15.02 -7.62 -2.98
CA LEU A 176 15.05 -6.16 -2.91
C LEU A 176 14.99 -5.54 -4.31
N ASN A 177 15.80 -6.02 -5.26
CA ASN A 177 15.82 -5.52 -6.64
C ASN A 177 14.48 -5.77 -7.33
N TYR A 178 13.84 -6.91 -7.09
CA TYR A 178 12.47 -7.13 -7.54
C TYR A 178 11.51 -6.08 -6.96
N TRP A 179 11.58 -5.79 -5.66
CA TRP A 179 10.74 -4.74 -5.06
C TRP A 179 11.00 -3.36 -5.69
N LYS A 180 12.27 -2.97 -5.86
CA LYS A 180 12.66 -1.69 -6.50
C LYS A 180 12.09 -1.58 -7.91
N ASN A 181 12.22 -2.63 -8.72
CA ASN A 181 11.69 -2.67 -10.08
C ASN A 181 10.17 -2.52 -10.12
N ARG A 182 9.45 -3.17 -9.21
CA ARG A 182 7.98 -3.05 -9.12
C ARG A 182 7.55 -1.69 -8.59
N TYR A 183 8.33 -1.09 -7.68
CA TYR A 183 8.09 0.27 -7.20
C TYR A 183 8.26 1.27 -8.34
N LEU A 184 9.40 1.23 -9.04
CA LEU A 184 9.67 2.08 -10.20
C LEU A 184 8.59 1.92 -11.29
N TYR A 185 8.16 0.69 -11.57
CA TYR A 185 7.07 0.43 -12.52
C TYR A 185 5.76 1.12 -12.08
N PHE A 186 5.39 1.02 -10.80
CA PHE A 186 4.19 1.70 -10.28
C PHE A 186 4.32 3.23 -10.36
N ILE A 187 5.49 3.77 -10.05
CA ILE A 187 5.77 5.21 -10.17
C ILE A 187 5.65 5.67 -11.62
N LYS A 188 6.26 4.96 -12.58
CA LYS A 188 6.14 5.27 -14.02
C LYS A 188 4.68 5.30 -14.48
N LYS A 189 3.81 4.43 -13.96
CA LYS A 189 2.37 4.45 -14.29
C LYS A 189 1.67 5.71 -13.79
N LEU A 190 1.98 6.14 -12.57
CA LEU A 190 1.44 7.40 -12.04
C LEU A 190 1.97 8.59 -12.85
N THR A 191 3.26 8.59 -13.19
CA THR A 191 3.87 9.63 -14.03
C THR A 191 3.22 9.68 -15.41
N LEU A 192 2.98 8.54 -16.06
CA LEU A 192 2.31 8.46 -17.36
C LEU A 192 0.90 9.08 -17.29
N LYS A 193 0.15 8.78 -16.22
CA LYS A 193 -1.20 9.28 -16.02
C LYS A 193 -1.24 10.79 -15.75
N TYR A 194 -0.34 11.28 -14.90
CA TYR A 194 -0.48 12.61 -14.32
C TYR A 194 0.47 13.66 -14.88
N LYS A 195 1.65 13.26 -15.38
CA LYS A 195 2.71 14.16 -15.89
C LYS A 195 3.02 15.32 -14.93
N ARG A 196 3.11 15.00 -13.64
CA ARG A 196 3.34 15.94 -12.54
C ARG A 196 4.26 15.30 -11.50
N GLN A 197 4.94 16.12 -10.70
CA GLN A 197 5.76 15.60 -9.60
C GLN A 197 4.90 14.82 -8.61
N LEU A 198 5.40 13.68 -8.14
CA LEU A 198 4.63 12.81 -7.25
C LEU A 198 4.87 13.15 -5.79
N LEU A 199 3.80 13.40 -5.05
CA LEU A 199 3.76 13.50 -3.60
C LEU A 199 3.28 12.15 -3.03
N LEU A 200 4.25 11.34 -2.62
CA LEU A 200 4.05 9.98 -2.11
C LEU A 200 4.11 9.98 -0.59
N LYS A 201 3.46 8.99 0.03
CA LYS A 201 3.40 8.91 1.49
C LYS A 201 3.19 7.46 1.90
N SER A 202 4.16 6.94 2.63
CA SER A 202 4.06 5.64 3.31
C SER A 202 4.91 5.73 4.57
N PRO A 203 4.35 5.47 5.77
CA PRO A 203 5.13 5.49 7.00
C PRO A 203 6.33 4.53 7.01
N ILE A 204 6.23 3.42 6.28
CA ILE A 204 7.31 2.44 6.17
C ILE A 204 8.50 3.00 5.35
N ASN A 205 8.26 3.99 4.49
CA ASN A 205 9.35 4.61 3.71
C ASN A 205 10.37 5.35 4.60
N THR A 206 10.04 5.62 5.87
CA THR A 206 11.00 6.10 6.87
C THR A 206 12.20 5.16 6.99
N ALA A 207 11.97 3.85 7.02
CA ALA A 207 13.03 2.83 7.08
C ALA A 207 13.68 2.51 5.71
N ARG A 208 13.22 3.16 4.63
CA ARG A 208 13.64 2.83 3.24
C ARG A 208 14.29 3.99 2.51
N ILE A 209 14.65 5.08 3.20
CA ILE A 209 15.22 6.29 2.58
C ILE A 209 16.41 5.96 1.69
N ARG A 210 17.36 5.12 2.17
CA ARG A 210 18.53 4.69 1.37
C ARG A 210 18.11 3.99 0.08
N HIS A 211 17.14 3.09 0.14
CA HIS A 211 16.66 2.37 -1.05
C HIS A 211 15.91 3.29 -2.01
N LEU A 212 15.17 4.26 -1.49
CA LEU A 212 14.45 5.25 -2.29
C LEU A 212 15.40 6.22 -2.98
N LEU A 213 16.46 6.67 -2.32
CA LEU A 213 17.51 7.50 -2.94
C LEU A 213 18.28 6.75 -4.03
N ASN A 214 18.40 5.43 -3.94
CA ASN A 214 18.98 4.63 -5.03
C ASN A 214 18.10 4.60 -6.28
N ILE A 215 16.78 4.75 -6.14
CA ILE A 215 15.84 4.81 -7.28
C ILE A 215 15.66 6.26 -7.76
N PHE A 216 15.62 7.20 -6.81
CA PHE A 216 15.31 8.62 -7.00
C PHE A 216 16.36 9.48 -6.29
N PRO A 217 17.54 9.71 -6.89
CA PRO A 217 18.67 10.38 -6.23
C PRO A 217 18.39 11.83 -5.79
N LYS A 218 17.41 12.50 -6.41
CA LYS A 218 16.99 13.87 -6.11
C LYS A 218 15.67 13.92 -5.33
N ALA A 219 15.20 12.79 -4.82
CA ALA A 219 14.00 12.73 -3.99
C ALA A 219 14.12 13.63 -2.75
N LYS A 220 12.99 14.23 -2.37
CA LYS A 220 12.88 15.04 -1.15
C LYS A 220 12.06 14.30 -0.11
N PHE A 221 12.40 14.48 1.16
CA PHE A 221 11.71 13.83 2.27
C PHE A 221 11.17 14.88 3.24
N ILE A 222 9.87 14.83 3.50
CA ILE A 222 9.20 15.60 4.54
C ILE A 222 8.95 14.65 5.70
N HIS A 223 9.79 14.72 6.72
CA HIS A 223 9.63 13.93 7.94
C HIS A 223 8.80 14.69 8.96
N ILE A 224 7.73 14.07 9.46
CA ILE A 224 6.99 14.60 10.60
C ILE A 224 7.15 13.72 11.82
N HIS A 225 7.17 14.37 12.98
CA HIS A 225 7.28 13.73 14.27
C HIS A 225 6.08 14.10 15.15
N ARG A 226 5.70 13.17 16.02
CA ARG A 226 4.69 13.35 17.06
C ARG A 226 5.16 12.62 18.30
N ASN A 227 4.80 13.13 19.49
CA ASN A 227 5.13 12.52 20.76
C ASN A 227 4.96 10.98 20.72
N PRO A 228 6.01 10.20 21.01
CA PRO A 228 6.00 8.73 20.90
C PRO A 228 4.92 8.06 21.76
N TYR A 229 4.60 8.62 22.93
CA TYR A 229 3.54 8.10 23.80
C TYR A 229 2.15 8.21 23.15
N ASP A 230 1.88 9.34 22.48
CA ASP A 230 0.64 9.53 21.73
C ASP A 230 0.58 8.62 20.49
N VAL A 231 1.72 8.46 19.81
CA VAL A 231 1.83 7.55 18.66
C VAL A 231 1.56 6.12 19.09
N PHE A 232 2.13 5.66 20.21
CA PHE A 232 1.90 4.33 20.78
C PHE A 232 0.41 4.12 21.10
N ARG A 233 -0.19 5.01 21.89
CA ARG A 233 -1.62 4.94 22.25
C ARG A 233 -2.53 4.93 21.02
N SER A 234 -2.25 5.78 20.03
CA SER A 234 -3.02 5.82 18.79
C SER A 234 -2.82 4.57 17.93
N SER A 235 -1.63 3.98 17.97
CA SER A 235 -1.31 2.74 17.27
C SER A 235 -2.08 1.58 17.88
N LEU A 236 -2.18 1.48 19.21
CA LEU A 236 -3.02 0.47 19.86
C LEU A 236 -4.46 0.51 19.34
N LYS A 237 -5.03 1.71 19.16
CA LYS A 237 -6.36 1.87 18.56
C LYS A 237 -6.39 1.37 17.11
N LEU A 238 -5.40 1.72 16.29
CA LEU A 238 -5.29 1.25 14.90
C LEU A 238 -5.25 -0.28 14.84
N PHE A 239 -4.41 -0.91 15.66
CA PHE A 239 -4.20 -2.36 15.66
C PHE A 239 -5.45 -3.11 16.13
N ASN A 240 -6.05 -2.68 17.24
CA ASN A 240 -7.26 -3.30 17.79
C ASN A 240 -8.52 -3.09 16.95
N THR A 241 -8.50 -2.17 15.97
CA THR A 241 -9.64 -1.93 15.07
C THR A 241 -9.34 -2.36 13.64
N ALA A 242 -8.56 -1.57 12.92
CA ALA A 242 -8.44 -1.67 11.48
C ALA A 242 -7.55 -2.85 11.04
N VAL A 243 -6.46 -3.12 11.77
CA VAL A 243 -5.59 -4.28 11.52
C VAL A 243 -6.35 -5.56 11.83
N ARG A 244 -6.96 -5.65 13.03
CA ARG A 244 -7.78 -6.81 13.43
C ARG A 244 -8.94 -7.09 12.46
N ASN A 245 -9.57 -6.06 11.88
CA ASN A 245 -10.61 -6.22 10.85
C ASN A 245 -10.06 -6.62 9.47
N SER A 246 -8.76 -6.47 9.23
CA SER A 246 -8.11 -6.80 7.95
C SER A 246 -7.61 -8.25 7.87
N GLU A 247 -7.42 -8.89 9.03
CA GLU A 247 -6.96 -10.27 9.17
C GLU A 247 -7.83 -11.24 8.36
N LEU A 248 -7.21 -12.27 7.79
CA LEU A 248 -7.88 -13.40 7.14
C LEU A 248 -7.75 -14.69 7.97
N THR A 249 -6.72 -14.75 8.80
CA THR A 249 -6.50 -15.78 9.80
C THR A 249 -6.76 -15.18 11.17
N ASN A 250 -7.48 -15.88 12.05
CA ASN A 250 -7.73 -15.38 13.39
C ASN A 250 -6.46 -15.51 14.23
N SER A 251 -6.07 -14.44 14.91
CA SER A 251 -5.02 -14.48 15.92
C SER A 251 -5.56 -14.00 17.25
N SER A 252 -6.12 -14.92 18.04
CA SER A 252 -6.63 -14.63 19.39
C SER A 252 -5.53 -14.26 20.40
N LEU A 253 -4.24 -14.36 20.02
CA LEU A 253 -3.09 -14.30 20.92
C LEU A 253 -2.06 -13.21 20.58
N GLN A 254 -2.41 -12.19 19.79
CA GLN A 254 -1.43 -11.15 19.47
C GLN A 254 -1.28 -10.11 20.57
N ASN A 255 -0.09 -10.09 21.18
CA ASN A 255 0.38 -8.98 22.00
C ASN A 255 0.71 -7.78 21.09
N PHE A 256 -0.27 -6.92 20.83
CA PHE A 256 -0.07 -5.72 20.01
C PHE A 256 0.84 -4.70 20.67
N GLU A 257 0.96 -4.68 22.00
CA GLU A 257 1.81 -3.71 22.70
C GLU A 257 3.28 -3.95 22.39
N GLU A 258 3.77 -5.17 22.64
CA GLU A 258 5.14 -5.57 22.29
C GLU A 258 5.42 -5.42 20.80
N TYR A 259 4.46 -5.81 19.96
CA TYR A 259 4.59 -5.66 18.52
C TYR A 259 4.74 -4.19 18.11
N ILE A 260 3.89 -3.28 18.61
CA ILE A 260 3.99 -1.85 18.30
C ILE A 260 5.33 -1.28 18.78
N LEU A 261 5.79 -1.64 19.99
CA LEU A 261 7.07 -1.16 20.52
C LEU A 261 8.26 -1.64 19.67
N SER A 262 8.28 -2.92 19.29
CA SER A 262 9.33 -3.45 18.41
C SER A 262 9.30 -2.81 17.03
N HIS A 263 8.11 -2.59 16.47
CA HIS A 263 7.92 -1.96 15.17
C HIS A 263 8.30 -0.48 15.19
N TYR A 264 8.08 0.22 16.32
CA TYR A 264 8.54 1.59 16.50
C TYR A 264 10.06 1.67 16.37
N LYS A 265 10.82 0.79 17.03
CA LYS A 265 12.29 0.75 16.90
C LYS A 265 12.80 0.47 15.48
N LYS A 266 12.06 -0.31 14.68
CA LYS A 266 12.41 -0.67 13.29
C LYS A 266 12.11 0.42 12.25
N ASN A 267 11.35 1.47 12.60
CA ASN A 267 10.94 2.55 11.69
C ASN A 267 11.54 3.91 12.05
N VAL A 268 12.61 3.92 12.86
CA VAL A 268 13.40 5.11 13.20
C VAL A 268 14.66 5.14 12.36
#